data_AF-A0A945GIW9-F1
#
_entry.id   AF-A0A945GIW9-F1
#
_cell.length_a   1.000
_cell.length_b   1.000
_cell.length_c   1.000
_cell.angle_alpha   90.00
_cell.angle_beta   90.00
_cell.angle_gamma   90.00
#
_symmetry.space_group_name_H-M   'P 1'
#
loop_
_entity.id
_entity.type
_entity.pdbx_description
1 polymer ?
#
loop_
_entity_poly.entity_id
_entity_poly.type
_entity_poly.pdbx_seq_one_letter_code
_entity_poly.pdbx_strand_id
1 'polypeptide(L)'
;MSANCVGCDKWDIGDVKFRMTEGSIPGFFDVTWKYPSAAKERAQNFIFTGEFNGGVLKSSNGNISLIKLHPKLSSTEINRIKAGEWAGNGSGLIISKSGHIVTNHHVIEGADDIEVEFIINGEIKKFNAEVVQVDKTNDLAIIKIFDMGFDGLDNLSYNFKTRSSDVGTKVYAFGYPMALTVMGKELKVTDGIISSKSGFDGNITTYQITAPIQGGNSGGPLFDDKANFIGINSSGLRKDGADNVAYTIKSSYVLNLIDVLPKSIELPSNTKLQSLPLTEQIKEISKYVVLIKVK
;
A
#
# COMPACT_ATOMS: atom_id res chain seq x y z
N MET A 1 8.87 -31.85 31.34
CA MET A 1 10.04 -32.74 31.19
C MET A 1 11.17 -31.91 30.62
N SER A 2 12.24 -31.71 31.38
CA SER A 2 13.45 -31.03 30.92
C SER A 2 14.05 -31.80 29.75
N ALA A 3 14.15 -31.16 28.58
CA ALA A 3 14.88 -31.72 27.46
C ALA A 3 16.37 -31.74 27.82
N ASN A 4 16.87 -32.89 28.28
CA ASN A 4 18.29 -33.10 28.53
C ASN A 4 19.01 -33.08 27.17
N CYS A 5 19.53 -31.91 26.79
CA CYS A 5 20.40 -31.80 25.63
C CYS A 5 21.74 -32.48 25.96
N VAL A 6 21.99 -33.62 25.33
CA VAL A 6 23.25 -34.35 25.50
C VAL A 6 24.39 -33.54 24.88
N GLY A 7 25.30 -33.04 25.70
CA GLY A 7 26.51 -32.34 25.26
C GLY A 7 26.30 -30.87 24.87
N CYS A 8 25.19 -30.23 25.24
CA CYS A 8 24.96 -28.80 25.00
C CYS A 8 26.04 -27.90 25.63
N ASP A 9 26.63 -28.33 26.75
CA ASP A 9 27.64 -27.62 27.54
C ASP A 9 29.01 -27.56 26.86
N LYS A 10 29.18 -28.26 25.73
CA LYS A 10 30.43 -28.37 24.95
C LYS A 10 30.38 -27.62 23.62
N TRP A 11 29.43 -26.72 23.46
CA TRP A 11 29.26 -25.91 22.26
C TRP A 11 29.62 -24.46 22.54
N ASP A 12 30.46 -23.89 21.70
CA ASP A 12 30.81 -22.49 21.76
C ASP A 12 29.87 -21.65 20.89
N ILE A 13 29.78 -20.36 21.23
CA ILE A 13 29.02 -19.40 20.42
C ILE A 13 29.67 -19.31 19.03
N GLY A 14 28.93 -19.75 18.01
CA GLY A 14 29.40 -19.78 16.62
C GLY A 14 29.45 -21.20 16.01
N ASP A 15 29.29 -22.24 16.81
CA ASP A 15 29.36 -23.61 16.32
C ASP A 15 28.13 -24.02 15.49
N VAL A 16 28.40 -24.79 14.42
CA VAL A 16 27.36 -25.33 13.53
C VAL A 16 26.96 -26.73 13.98
N LYS A 17 25.73 -26.86 14.52
CA LYS A 17 25.21 -28.12 15.10
C LYS A 17 24.71 -29.14 14.08
N PHE A 18 24.17 -28.67 12.96
CA PHE A 18 23.79 -29.53 11.84
C PHE A 18 23.88 -28.76 10.53
N ARG A 19 23.94 -29.50 9.43
CA ARG A 19 23.86 -28.97 8.07
C ARG A 19 22.72 -29.67 7.34
N MET A 20 21.92 -28.89 6.63
CA MET A 20 20.92 -29.41 5.71
C MET A 20 21.48 -29.25 4.29
N THR A 21 21.36 -30.30 3.48
CA THR A 21 21.71 -30.27 2.06
C THR A 21 20.50 -30.75 1.27
N GLU A 22 20.18 -30.08 0.17
CA GLU A 22 19.08 -30.50 -0.70
C GLU A 22 19.38 -31.88 -1.26
N GLY A 23 18.44 -32.80 -1.08
CA GLY A 23 18.55 -34.17 -1.54
C GLY A 23 18.27 -34.28 -3.04
N SER A 24 18.32 -35.51 -3.56
CA SER A 24 18.06 -35.76 -4.98
C SER A 24 16.59 -35.56 -5.41
N ILE A 25 15.68 -35.29 -4.46
CA ILE A 25 14.28 -34.98 -4.71
C ILE A 25 14.03 -33.53 -4.28
N PRO A 26 13.57 -32.64 -5.18
CA PRO A 26 13.26 -31.25 -4.85
C PRO A 26 12.31 -31.15 -3.66
N GLY A 27 12.66 -30.32 -2.67
CA GLY A 27 11.89 -30.13 -1.43
C GLY A 27 12.21 -31.10 -0.29
N PHE A 28 13.07 -32.10 -0.51
CA PHE A 28 13.58 -32.99 0.54
C PHE A 28 15.04 -32.66 0.87
N PHE A 29 15.40 -32.71 2.15
CA PHE A 29 16.73 -32.33 2.62
C PHE A 29 17.37 -33.44 3.45
N ASP A 30 18.63 -33.72 3.17
CA ASP A 30 19.48 -34.55 4.02
C ASP A 30 20.00 -33.70 5.19
N VAL A 31 19.79 -34.18 6.41
CA VAL A 31 20.24 -33.49 7.63
C VAL A 31 21.41 -34.25 8.23
N THR A 32 22.59 -33.62 8.25
CA THR A 32 23.78 -34.15 8.90
C THR A 32 24.01 -33.44 10.23
N TRP A 33 23.88 -34.17 11.33
CA TRP A 33 24.18 -33.67 12.67
C TRP A 33 25.68 -33.77 12.95
N LYS A 34 26.27 -32.70 13.49
CA LYS A 34 27.63 -32.73 14.04
C LYS A 34 27.52 -32.86 15.56
N TYR A 35 28.25 -33.81 16.12
CA TYR A 35 28.42 -33.93 17.56
C TYR A 35 29.83 -33.47 17.94
N PRO A 36 30.02 -32.86 19.13
CA PRO A 36 31.35 -32.56 19.64
C PRO A 36 32.13 -33.87 19.75
N SER A 37 33.37 -33.86 19.27
CA SER A 37 34.20 -35.00 18.86
C SER A 37 34.53 -36.08 19.92
N ALA A 38 33.91 -36.02 21.10
CA ALA A 38 34.02 -37.03 22.15
C ALA A 38 32.84 -38.04 22.20
N ALA A 39 31.72 -37.79 21.52
CA ALA A 39 30.61 -38.74 21.44
C ALA A 39 30.72 -39.59 20.16
N LYS A 40 31.75 -40.45 20.11
CA LYS A 40 32.06 -41.32 18.95
C LYS A 40 31.17 -42.57 18.84
N GLU A 41 29.98 -42.56 19.43
CA GLU A 41 29.08 -43.72 19.35
C GLU A 41 27.86 -43.43 18.49
N ARG A 42 27.88 -44.06 17.31
CA ARG A 42 26.79 -44.24 16.34
C ARG A 42 26.15 -42.95 15.83
N ALA A 43 26.71 -42.41 14.74
CA ALA A 43 25.91 -41.68 13.77
C ALA A 43 24.80 -42.61 13.24
N GLN A 44 23.62 -42.58 13.87
CA GLN A 44 22.42 -43.12 13.28
C GLN A 44 21.93 -42.09 12.27
N ASN A 45 21.98 -42.44 10.99
CA ASN A 45 21.30 -41.67 9.96
C ASN A 45 19.79 -41.75 10.24
N PHE A 46 19.24 -40.73 10.86
CA PHE A 46 17.79 -40.57 10.98
C PHE A 46 17.28 -39.88 9.71
N ILE A 47 16.56 -40.62 8.88
CA ILE A 47 15.82 -40.05 7.75
C ILE A 47 14.52 -39.49 8.31
N PHE A 48 14.31 -38.19 8.16
CA PHE A 48 13.06 -37.53 8.53
C PHE A 48 12.30 -37.18 7.26
N THR A 49 11.14 -37.79 7.06
CA THR A 49 10.19 -37.39 6.02
C THR A 49 9.24 -36.35 6.61
N GLY A 50 9.26 -35.14 6.04
CA GLY A 50 8.40 -34.04 6.46
C GLY A 50 8.20 -33.05 5.33
N GLU A 51 7.04 -32.40 5.32
CA GLU A 51 6.69 -31.38 4.32
C GLU A 51 7.10 -30.00 4.86
N PHE A 52 7.84 -29.23 4.06
CA PHE A 52 8.27 -27.87 4.40
C PHE A 52 7.41 -26.84 3.68
N ASN A 53 6.71 -26.00 4.44
CA ASN A 53 5.93 -24.91 3.88
C ASN A 53 6.12 -23.64 4.74
N GLY A 54 6.65 -22.57 4.14
CA GLY A 54 6.74 -21.24 4.76
C GLY A 54 7.51 -21.14 6.09
N GLY A 55 8.47 -22.03 6.36
CA GLY A 55 9.25 -22.03 7.62
C GLY A 55 8.79 -23.04 8.69
N VAL A 56 7.78 -23.86 8.39
CA VAL A 56 7.29 -24.92 9.28
C VAL A 56 7.73 -26.28 8.77
N LEU A 57 8.41 -27.06 9.63
CA LEU A 57 8.72 -28.48 9.41
C LEU A 57 7.73 -29.33 10.22
N LYS A 58 6.87 -30.07 9.54
CA LYS A 58 5.97 -31.05 10.18
C LYS A 58 6.59 -32.44 10.14
N SER A 59 6.71 -33.05 11.31
CA SER A 59 7.13 -34.44 11.49
C SER A 59 5.96 -35.42 11.33
N SER A 60 6.20 -36.58 10.71
CA SER A 60 5.20 -37.66 10.59
C SER A 60 4.74 -38.23 11.95
N ASN A 61 5.47 -37.98 13.03
CA ASN A 61 5.16 -38.41 14.39
C ASN A 61 4.34 -37.37 15.19
N GLY A 62 3.88 -36.28 14.56
CA GLY A 62 2.95 -35.31 15.16
C GLY A 62 3.58 -34.22 16.04
N ASN A 63 4.89 -34.24 16.27
CA ASN A 63 5.59 -33.14 16.95
C ASN A 63 5.96 -32.02 15.95
N ILE A 64 5.54 -30.80 16.26
CA ILE A 64 5.81 -29.60 15.46
C ILE A 64 7.04 -28.89 16.03
N SER A 65 8.07 -28.67 15.21
CA SER A 65 9.23 -27.86 15.57
C SER A 65 9.28 -26.63 14.64
N LEU A 66 9.21 -25.43 15.23
CA LEU A 66 9.36 -24.16 14.50
C LEU A 66 10.85 -23.82 14.38
N ILE A 67 11.35 -23.65 13.16
CA ILE A 67 12.72 -23.19 12.92
C ILE A 67 12.65 -21.78 12.33
N LYS A 68 13.10 -20.79 13.11
CA LYS A 68 13.29 -19.42 12.63
C LYS A 68 14.49 -19.38 11.70
N LEU A 69 14.27 -19.35 10.38
CA LEU A 69 15.32 -19.20 9.38
C LEU A 69 15.47 -17.73 9.02
N HIS A 70 16.65 -17.17 9.29
CA HIS A 70 17.10 -15.90 8.70
C HIS A 70 17.71 -16.21 7.33
N PRO A 71 17.28 -15.59 6.20
CA PRO A 71 17.83 -15.94 4.91
C PRO A 71 19.23 -15.34 4.68
N LYS A 72 20.10 -16.10 4.02
CA LYS A 72 21.25 -15.60 3.24
C LYS A 72 20.76 -15.36 1.81
N LEU A 73 20.75 -14.11 1.38
CA LEU A 73 20.36 -13.69 0.03
C LEU A 73 21.45 -14.03 -0.99
N SER A 74 20.99 -14.37 -2.20
CA SER A 74 21.83 -14.65 -3.37
C SER A 74 22.52 -13.37 -3.84
N SER A 75 23.75 -13.49 -4.38
CA SER A 75 24.55 -12.35 -4.84
C SER A 75 23.92 -11.56 -5.99
N THR A 76 22.86 -12.07 -6.62
CA THR A 76 22.06 -11.36 -7.64
C THR A 76 21.03 -10.40 -7.02
N GLU A 77 20.72 -10.55 -5.73
CA GLU A 77 19.81 -9.68 -4.96
C GLU A 77 20.55 -8.54 -4.24
N ILE A 78 21.88 -8.44 -4.37
CA ILE A 78 22.68 -7.39 -3.70
C ILE A 78 22.30 -5.97 -4.16
N ASN A 79 21.66 -5.82 -5.33
CA ASN A 79 21.10 -4.52 -5.75
C ASN A 79 19.72 -4.19 -5.14
N ARG A 80 19.06 -5.13 -4.44
CA ARG A 80 17.79 -4.88 -3.73
C ARG A 80 17.98 -4.50 -2.27
N ILE A 81 19.20 -4.48 -1.74
CA ILE A 81 19.49 -4.07 -0.36
C ILE A 81 19.73 -2.55 -0.32
N LYS A 82 18.65 -1.80 -0.57
CA LYS A 82 18.31 -0.62 0.24
C LYS A 82 17.10 -0.98 1.09
N ALA A 83 17.24 -2.06 1.88
CA ALA A 83 16.20 -2.51 2.80
C ALA A 83 16.02 -1.46 3.91
N GLY A 84 15.05 -0.58 3.72
CA GLY A 84 14.70 0.51 4.64
C GLY A 84 14.04 1.71 3.94
N GLU A 85 14.19 1.85 2.62
CA GLU A 85 13.56 2.93 1.86
C GLU A 85 12.27 2.43 1.19
N TRP A 86 11.21 3.23 1.29
CA TRP A 86 9.96 3.04 0.54
C TRP A 86 10.27 3.11 -0.96
N ALA A 87 9.83 2.11 -1.72
CA ALA A 87 10.14 1.97 -3.15
C ALA A 87 9.30 2.91 -4.03
N GLY A 88 8.12 3.30 -3.55
CA GLY A 88 7.23 4.23 -4.24
C GLY A 88 6.35 5.02 -3.28
N ASN A 89 5.76 6.10 -3.80
CA ASN A 89 4.73 6.84 -3.11
C ASN A 89 3.65 7.34 -4.06
N GLY A 90 2.47 7.57 -3.49
CA GLY A 90 1.36 8.23 -4.14
C GLY A 90 0.51 8.96 -3.11
N SER A 91 -0.69 9.33 -3.54
CA SER A 91 -1.68 9.99 -2.70
C SER A 91 -2.97 9.18 -2.68
N GLY A 92 -3.86 9.48 -1.73
CA GLY A 92 -5.18 8.87 -1.65
C GLY A 92 -6.18 9.80 -0.96
N LEU A 93 -7.45 9.42 -1.00
CA LEU A 93 -8.52 10.11 -0.25
C LEU A 93 -9.26 9.12 0.63
N ILE A 94 -9.42 9.45 1.91
CA ILE A 94 -10.26 8.67 2.84
C ILE A 94 -11.74 8.91 2.49
N ILE A 95 -12.45 7.84 2.16
CA ILE A 95 -13.85 7.85 1.68
C ILE A 95 -14.86 7.27 2.67
N SER A 96 -14.41 6.73 3.81
CA SER A 96 -15.30 6.33 4.90
C SER A 96 -14.68 6.53 6.27
N LYS A 97 -15.53 6.69 7.30
CA LYS A 97 -15.10 6.79 8.72
C LYS A 97 -14.28 5.59 9.19
N SER A 98 -14.51 4.42 8.60
CA SER A 98 -13.77 3.20 8.91
C SER A 98 -12.40 3.09 8.21
N GLY A 99 -11.95 4.14 7.50
CA GLY A 99 -10.60 4.18 6.92
C GLY A 99 -10.44 3.49 5.57
N HIS A 100 -11.52 3.38 4.78
CA HIS A 100 -11.35 3.05 3.36
C HIS A 100 -10.78 4.27 2.61
N ILE A 101 -9.81 4.02 1.75
CA ILE A 101 -9.08 5.03 0.98
C ILE A 101 -9.14 4.63 -0.48
N VAL A 102 -9.50 5.57 -1.34
CA VAL A 102 -9.37 5.42 -2.79
C VAL A 102 -8.03 5.99 -3.25
N THR A 103 -7.39 5.30 -4.20
CA THR A 103 -6.15 5.72 -4.87
C THR A 103 -6.10 5.12 -6.28
N ASN A 104 -4.98 5.29 -6.99
CA ASN A 104 -4.75 4.60 -8.26
C ASN A 104 -4.21 3.19 -8.04
N HIS A 105 -4.54 2.27 -8.95
CA HIS A 105 -4.01 0.91 -8.90
C HIS A 105 -2.49 0.88 -9.08
N HIS A 106 -1.94 1.63 -10.03
CA HIS A 106 -0.49 1.65 -10.28
C HIS A 106 0.34 2.17 -9.08
N VAL A 107 -0.28 2.87 -8.13
CA VAL A 107 0.40 3.32 -6.89
C VAL A 107 0.67 2.14 -5.96
N ILE A 108 -0.21 1.13 -5.95
CA ILE A 108 -0.15 -0.01 -5.04
C ILE A 108 0.20 -1.33 -5.73
N GLU A 109 0.46 -1.29 -7.04
CA GLU A 109 0.73 -2.48 -7.84
C GLU A 109 2.05 -3.14 -7.43
N GLY A 110 1.99 -4.42 -7.05
CA GLY A 110 3.17 -5.19 -6.64
C GLY A 110 3.76 -4.79 -5.30
N ALA A 111 3.05 -3.97 -4.51
CA ALA A 111 3.46 -3.62 -3.15
C ALA A 111 3.29 -4.83 -2.22
N ASP A 112 4.35 -5.15 -1.46
CA ASP A 112 4.32 -6.13 -0.38
C ASP A 112 3.73 -5.50 0.88
N ASP A 113 4.08 -4.23 1.17
CA ASP A 113 3.61 -3.46 2.32
C ASP A 113 3.06 -2.09 1.87
N ILE A 114 1.94 -1.65 2.47
CA ILE A 114 1.33 -0.33 2.24
C ILE A 114 1.19 0.41 3.57
N GLU A 115 1.83 1.58 3.69
CA GLU A 115 1.66 2.51 4.82
C GLU A 115 1.00 3.80 4.34
N VAL A 116 0.01 4.28 5.11
CA VAL A 116 -0.65 5.55 4.87
C VAL A 116 -0.30 6.56 5.96
N GLU A 117 -0.04 7.81 5.58
CA GLU A 117 0.37 8.89 6.47
C GLU A 117 -0.55 10.10 6.26
N PHE A 118 -1.20 10.60 7.32
CA PHE A 118 -2.10 11.75 7.27
C PHE A 118 -2.31 12.41 8.64
N ILE A 119 -2.95 13.57 8.66
CA ILE A 119 -3.12 14.38 9.88
C ILE A 119 -4.41 13.97 10.61
N ILE A 120 -4.27 13.54 11.87
CA ILE A 120 -5.38 13.31 12.81
C ILE A 120 -5.12 14.15 14.05
N ASN A 121 -6.11 14.96 14.47
CA ASN A 121 -6.02 15.81 15.66
C ASN A 121 -4.80 16.76 15.68
N GLY A 122 -4.35 17.20 14.50
CA GLY A 122 -3.20 18.10 14.35
C GLY A 122 -1.84 17.39 14.31
N GLU A 123 -1.80 16.06 14.43
CA GLU A 123 -0.58 15.27 14.38
C GLU A 123 -0.54 14.36 13.16
N ILE A 124 0.64 14.19 12.58
CA ILE A 124 0.86 13.22 11.50
C ILE A 124 0.88 11.82 12.11
N LYS A 125 -0.07 10.98 11.71
CA LYS A 125 -0.14 9.56 12.08
C LYS A 125 0.14 8.67 10.88
N LYS A 126 0.61 7.46 11.17
CA LYS A 126 0.92 6.43 10.18
C LYS A 126 0.19 5.15 10.54
N PHE A 127 -0.31 4.46 9.52
CA PHE A 127 -1.03 3.21 9.70
C PHE A 127 -0.75 2.25 8.56
N ASN A 128 -0.76 0.96 8.86
CA ASN A 128 -0.75 -0.07 7.81
C ASN A 128 -2.10 -0.14 7.11
N ALA A 129 -2.07 -0.43 5.81
CA ALA A 129 -3.27 -0.60 4.99
C ALA A 129 -3.17 -1.86 4.11
N GLU A 130 -4.32 -2.43 3.79
CA GLU A 130 -4.44 -3.60 2.91
C GLU A 130 -5.32 -3.28 1.71
N VAL A 131 -5.07 -3.96 0.59
CA VAL A 131 -5.89 -3.84 -0.61
C VAL A 131 -7.22 -4.56 -0.41
N VAL A 132 -8.34 -3.86 -0.64
CA VAL A 132 -9.68 -4.43 -0.52
C VAL A 132 -10.28 -4.73 -1.89
N GLN A 133 -10.12 -3.80 -2.84
CA GLN A 133 -10.69 -3.94 -4.17
C GLN A 133 -9.89 -3.17 -5.21
N VAL A 134 -9.83 -3.69 -6.44
CA VAL A 134 -9.04 -3.12 -7.53
C VAL A 134 -9.84 -3.13 -8.83
N ASP A 135 -9.76 -2.01 -9.57
CA ASP A 135 -10.14 -1.90 -10.97
C ASP A 135 -8.89 -1.53 -11.78
N LYS A 136 -8.26 -2.56 -12.35
CA LYS A 136 -7.05 -2.39 -13.17
C LYS A 136 -7.33 -1.65 -14.47
N THR A 137 -8.56 -1.75 -14.99
CA THR A 137 -8.94 -1.14 -16.27
C THR A 137 -9.03 0.37 -16.15
N ASN A 138 -9.61 0.88 -15.06
CA ASN A 138 -9.72 2.31 -14.80
C ASN A 138 -8.59 2.87 -13.92
N ASP A 139 -7.59 2.06 -13.59
CA ASP A 139 -6.48 2.45 -12.72
C ASP A 139 -6.95 2.97 -11.35
N LEU A 140 -7.87 2.24 -10.71
CA LEU A 140 -8.40 2.56 -9.38
C LEU A 140 -8.17 1.41 -8.40
N ALA A 141 -7.96 1.76 -7.14
CA ALA A 141 -7.93 0.81 -6.03
C ALA A 141 -8.59 1.41 -4.79
N ILE A 142 -9.22 0.53 -4.00
CA ILE A 142 -9.66 0.83 -2.64
C ILE A 142 -8.79 0.01 -1.69
N ILE A 143 -8.05 0.71 -0.84
CA ILE A 143 -7.31 0.14 0.28
C ILE A 143 -8.03 0.47 1.59
N LYS A 144 -7.73 -0.25 2.66
CA LYS A 144 -8.32 -0.01 3.98
C LYS A 144 -7.26 -0.05 5.05
N ILE A 145 -7.33 0.91 5.97
CA ILE A 145 -6.48 0.91 7.16
C ILE A 145 -6.77 -0.35 7.99
N PHE A 146 -5.73 -1.14 8.23
CA PHE A 146 -5.76 -2.35 9.04
C PHE A 146 -4.64 -2.25 10.08
N ASP A 147 -4.88 -1.44 11.11
CA ASP A 147 -3.91 -1.13 12.15
C ASP A 147 -4.62 -1.01 13.52
N MET A 148 -4.05 -1.62 14.56
CA MET A 148 -4.64 -1.60 15.90
C MET A 148 -4.72 -0.19 16.49
N GLY A 149 -3.89 0.75 16.01
CA GLY A 149 -3.91 2.14 16.47
C GLY A 149 -4.96 3.02 15.79
N PHE A 150 -5.79 2.47 14.89
CA PHE A 150 -6.78 3.22 14.14
C PHE A 150 -8.22 2.90 14.57
N ASP A 151 -8.82 3.81 15.34
CA ASP A 151 -10.20 3.69 15.85
C ASP A 151 -11.27 4.28 14.91
N GLY A 152 -10.89 4.67 13.69
CA GLY A 152 -11.75 5.37 12.75
C GLY A 152 -11.69 6.89 12.86
N LEU A 153 -12.56 7.55 12.08
CA LEU A 153 -12.70 9.01 12.05
C LEU A 153 -14.11 9.42 12.46
N ASP A 154 -14.23 10.55 13.15
CA ASP A 154 -15.53 11.07 13.60
C ASP A 154 -16.44 11.44 12.42
N ASN A 155 -15.88 12.17 11.45
CA ASN A 155 -16.61 12.63 10.27
C ASN A 155 -15.70 12.95 9.09
N LEU A 156 -16.28 12.87 7.89
CA LEU A 156 -15.72 13.34 6.64
C LEU A 156 -16.50 14.58 6.17
N SER A 157 -15.86 15.74 6.14
CA SER A 157 -16.56 17.02 6.00
C SER A 157 -16.79 17.49 4.57
N TYR A 158 -16.55 16.65 3.57
CA TYR A 158 -16.75 17.00 2.15
C TYR A 158 -17.97 16.30 1.56
N ASN A 159 -18.31 16.63 0.31
CA ASN A 159 -19.40 16.00 -0.41
C ASN A 159 -18.88 15.11 -1.55
N PHE A 160 -19.48 13.95 -1.75
CA PHE A 160 -19.16 13.08 -2.87
C PHE A 160 -20.05 13.38 -4.07
N LYS A 161 -19.49 13.85 -5.19
CA LYS A 161 -20.28 14.15 -6.40
C LYS A 161 -20.53 12.86 -7.19
N THR A 162 -21.80 12.56 -7.46
CA THR A 162 -22.19 11.38 -8.24
C THR A 162 -22.38 11.67 -9.73
N ARG A 163 -22.67 12.93 -10.07
CA ARG A 163 -22.87 13.38 -11.45
C ARG A 163 -21.60 14.01 -12.01
N SER A 164 -21.41 13.84 -13.31
CA SER A 164 -20.28 14.48 -14.00
C SER A 164 -20.37 16.01 -13.91
N SER A 165 -19.25 16.65 -13.60
CA SER A 165 -19.05 18.08 -13.80
C SER A 165 -18.90 18.43 -15.29
N ASP A 166 -19.08 19.71 -15.62
CA ASP A 166 -19.00 20.25 -16.98
C ASP A 166 -17.68 20.96 -17.26
N VAL A 167 -17.38 21.15 -18.55
CA VAL A 167 -16.20 21.92 -19.00
C VAL A 167 -16.26 23.34 -18.44
N GLY A 168 -15.11 23.88 -18.02
CA GLY A 168 -14.99 25.18 -17.38
C GLY A 168 -15.18 25.16 -15.86
N THR A 169 -15.58 24.02 -15.27
CA THR A 169 -15.63 23.88 -13.80
C THR A 169 -14.24 24.13 -13.21
N LYS A 170 -14.14 25.03 -12.23
CA LYS A 170 -12.91 25.29 -11.47
C LYS A 170 -12.60 24.08 -10.59
N VAL A 171 -11.34 23.64 -10.58
CA VAL A 171 -10.91 22.44 -9.85
C VAL A 171 -9.61 22.65 -9.10
N TYR A 172 -9.44 21.86 -8.05
CA TYR A 172 -8.29 21.85 -7.15
C TYR A 172 -7.83 20.41 -6.95
N ALA A 173 -6.60 20.13 -7.37
CA ALA A 173 -5.97 18.83 -7.23
C ALA A 173 -5.09 18.81 -5.98
N PHE A 174 -5.27 17.80 -5.15
CA PHE A 174 -4.51 17.61 -3.91
C PHE A 174 -3.57 16.41 -4.08
N GLY A 175 -2.40 16.51 -3.47
CA GLY A 175 -1.50 15.37 -3.39
C GLY A 175 -0.16 15.67 -2.72
N TYR A 176 0.66 14.64 -2.64
CA TYR A 176 1.98 14.62 -2.03
C TYR A 176 3.05 14.37 -3.11
N PRO A 177 3.33 15.36 -3.97
CA PRO A 177 4.26 15.16 -5.06
C PRO A 177 5.67 15.00 -4.49
N MET A 178 6.40 14.00 -4.98
CA MET A 178 7.80 13.73 -4.61
C MET A 178 8.09 13.75 -3.09
N ALA A 179 7.13 13.29 -2.27
CA ALA A 179 7.21 13.38 -0.82
C ALA A 179 8.37 12.58 -0.20
N LEU A 180 8.88 11.59 -0.92
CA LEU A 180 10.04 10.79 -0.51
C LEU A 180 11.39 11.35 -0.99
N THR A 181 11.41 12.42 -1.79
CA THR A 181 12.63 12.82 -2.51
C THR A 181 13.03 14.28 -2.33
N VAL A 182 12.21 15.25 -2.73
CA VAL A 182 12.68 16.65 -2.90
C VAL A 182 11.73 17.71 -2.36
N MET A 183 10.46 17.39 -2.14
CA MET A 183 9.42 18.40 -1.93
C MET A 183 8.78 18.43 -0.53
N GLY A 184 9.33 17.65 0.40
CA GLY A 184 8.84 17.52 1.77
C GLY A 184 7.52 16.75 1.86
N LYS A 185 7.01 16.57 3.08
CA LYS A 185 5.74 15.86 3.36
C LYS A 185 4.52 16.78 3.46
N GLU A 186 4.67 18.02 3.01
CA GLU A 186 3.58 18.98 3.02
C GLU A 186 2.65 18.71 1.83
N LEU A 187 1.35 18.63 2.10
CA LEU A 187 0.33 18.46 1.07
C LEU A 187 0.36 19.67 0.14
N LYS A 188 0.33 19.42 -1.17
CA LYS A 188 0.28 20.47 -2.17
C LYS A 188 -1.07 20.49 -2.85
N VAL A 189 -1.48 21.70 -3.22
CA VAL A 189 -2.72 21.95 -3.97
C VAL A 189 -2.37 22.69 -5.24
N THR A 190 -2.83 22.20 -6.37
CA THR A 190 -2.75 22.89 -7.67
C THR A 190 -4.16 23.16 -8.18
N ASP A 191 -4.35 24.27 -8.90
CA ASP A 191 -5.64 24.66 -9.42
C ASP A 191 -5.69 24.63 -10.96
N GLY A 192 -6.91 24.55 -11.49
CA GLY A 192 -7.15 24.55 -12.92
C GLY A 192 -8.63 24.51 -13.24
N ILE A 193 -8.97 24.05 -14.45
CA ILE A 193 -10.34 23.79 -14.87
C ILE A 193 -10.46 22.40 -15.49
N ILE A 194 -11.70 21.91 -15.58
CA ILE A 194 -12.04 20.82 -16.51
C ILE A 194 -12.00 21.39 -17.93
N SER A 195 -11.05 20.95 -18.74
CA SER A 195 -10.92 21.34 -20.15
C SER A 195 -11.71 20.42 -21.08
N SER A 196 -11.92 19.16 -20.71
CA SER A 196 -12.76 18.22 -21.45
C SER A 196 -13.43 17.18 -20.54
N LYS A 197 -14.62 16.72 -20.95
CA LYS A 197 -15.37 15.63 -20.30
C LYS A 197 -14.89 14.24 -20.74
N SER A 198 -13.94 14.14 -21.66
CA SER A 198 -13.25 12.92 -22.03
C SER A 198 -11.75 13.14 -21.95
N GLY A 199 -11.00 12.12 -21.57
CA GLY A 199 -9.55 12.16 -21.58
C GLY A 199 -8.95 11.72 -22.91
N PHE A 200 -7.72 11.24 -22.82
CA PHE A 200 -6.94 10.76 -23.96
C PHE A 200 -7.74 9.74 -24.80
N ASP A 201 -7.67 9.89 -26.12
CA ASP A 201 -8.35 9.02 -27.10
C ASP A 201 -9.87 8.88 -26.87
N GLY A 202 -10.50 9.96 -26.38
CA GLY A 202 -11.95 9.98 -26.13
C GLY A 202 -12.38 9.16 -24.92
N ASN A 203 -11.46 8.79 -24.03
CA ASN A 203 -11.78 8.01 -22.83
C ASN A 203 -12.81 8.74 -21.95
N ILE A 204 -14.03 8.19 -21.90
CA ILE A 204 -15.16 8.76 -21.16
C ILE A 204 -15.04 8.58 -19.64
N THR A 205 -14.09 7.78 -19.15
CA THR A 205 -13.92 7.51 -17.72
C THR A 205 -13.16 8.61 -17.00
N THR A 206 -12.53 9.50 -17.76
CA THR A 206 -11.66 10.56 -17.24
C THR A 206 -12.07 11.95 -17.68
N TYR A 207 -11.80 12.94 -16.85
CA TYR A 207 -11.70 14.34 -17.26
C TYR A 207 -10.32 14.63 -17.83
N GLN A 208 -10.27 15.58 -18.76
CA GLN A 208 -9.05 16.34 -19.02
C GLN A 208 -9.09 17.62 -18.17
N ILE A 209 -7.99 17.92 -17.49
CA ILE A 209 -7.85 19.08 -16.63
C ILE A 209 -6.57 19.87 -16.97
N THR A 210 -6.59 21.15 -16.63
CA THR A 210 -5.41 22.03 -16.77
C THR A 210 -4.59 22.13 -15.50
N ALA A 211 -5.07 21.60 -14.36
CA ALA A 211 -4.32 21.64 -13.11
C ALA A 211 -3.10 20.71 -13.24
N PRO A 212 -1.87 21.19 -12.93
CA PRO A 212 -0.67 20.37 -13.04
C PRO A 212 -0.72 19.15 -12.13
N ILE A 213 -0.53 17.96 -12.72
CA ILE A 213 -0.37 16.68 -12.02
C ILE A 213 1.02 16.11 -12.32
N GLN A 214 1.76 15.77 -11.26
CA GLN A 214 3.12 15.21 -11.31
C GLN A 214 3.19 13.90 -10.51
N GLY A 215 4.33 13.21 -10.60
CA GLY A 215 4.60 12.01 -9.79
C GLY A 215 4.46 12.29 -8.30
N GLY A 216 3.67 11.45 -7.61
CA GLY A 216 3.30 11.60 -6.19
C GLY A 216 1.92 12.23 -5.96
N ASN A 217 1.35 12.96 -6.93
CA ASN A 217 -0.07 13.37 -6.91
C ASN A 217 -1.02 12.29 -7.45
N SER A 218 -0.50 11.24 -8.08
CA SER A 218 -1.30 10.06 -8.47
C SER A 218 -2.04 9.48 -7.28
N GLY A 219 -3.32 9.21 -7.48
CA GLY A 219 -4.23 8.72 -6.47
C GLY A 219 -4.82 9.83 -5.59
N GLY A 220 -4.29 11.05 -5.69
CA GLY A 220 -4.79 12.22 -4.96
C GLY A 220 -6.12 12.71 -5.50
N PRO A 221 -6.96 13.34 -4.67
CA PRO A 221 -8.31 13.74 -5.07
C PRO A 221 -8.34 15.05 -5.86
N LEU A 222 -9.37 15.18 -6.69
CA LEU A 222 -9.78 16.41 -7.35
C LEU A 222 -11.10 16.89 -6.73
N PHE A 223 -11.13 18.16 -6.34
CA PHE A 223 -12.31 18.83 -5.81
C PHE A 223 -12.73 20.01 -6.69
N ASP A 224 -14.02 20.31 -6.75
CA ASP A 224 -14.50 21.59 -7.29
C ASP A 224 -14.47 22.72 -6.24
N ASP A 225 -14.78 23.95 -6.65
CA ASP A 225 -14.83 25.16 -5.81
C ASP A 225 -15.91 25.14 -4.71
N LYS A 226 -16.71 24.07 -4.67
CA LYS A 226 -17.74 23.79 -3.68
C LYS A 226 -17.38 22.59 -2.80
N ALA A 227 -16.11 22.24 -2.71
CA ALA A 227 -15.63 21.10 -1.92
C ALA A 227 -16.35 19.77 -2.25
N ASN A 228 -16.81 19.60 -3.50
CA ASN A 228 -17.29 18.30 -3.94
C ASN A 228 -16.12 17.50 -4.50
N PHE A 229 -15.93 16.28 -4.01
CA PHE A 229 -15.02 15.32 -4.60
C PHE A 229 -15.56 14.88 -5.97
N ILE A 230 -14.75 15.06 -7.02
CA ILE A 230 -15.16 14.82 -8.41
C ILE A 230 -14.30 13.79 -9.13
N GLY A 231 -13.20 13.33 -8.53
CA GLY A 231 -12.38 12.28 -9.13
C GLY A 231 -10.99 12.11 -8.55
N ILE A 232 -10.24 11.14 -9.08
CA ILE A 232 -8.89 10.78 -8.66
C ILE A 232 -7.89 11.11 -9.76
N ASN A 233 -6.89 11.93 -9.42
CA ASN A 233 -5.84 12.35 -10.35
C ASN A 233 -4.92 11.18 -10.67
N SER A 234 -4.60 10.96 -11.95
CA SER A 234 -3.65 9.91 -12.36
C SER A 234 -2.54 10.49 -13.23
N SER A 235 -1.29 10.38 -12.76
CA SER A 235 -0.12 10.71 -13.58
C SER A 235 0.22 9.62 -14.58
N GLY A 236 -0.27 8.39 -14.37
CA GLY A 236 -0.01 7.23 -15.24
C GLY A 236 -0.70 7.30 -16.60
N LEU A 237 -1.68 8.19 -16.75
CA LEU A 237 -2.43 8.39 -17.99
C LEU A 237 -1.77 9.40 -18.95
N ARG A 238 -0.67 10.06 -18.56
CA ARG A 238 0.09 10.94 -19.46
C ARG A 238 0.86 10.10 -20.48
N LYS A 239 0.25 9.87 -21.65
CA LYS A 239 0.84 9.08 -22.76
C LYS A 239 1.21 9.89 -24.00
N ASP A 240 0.76 11.13 -24.06
CA ASP A 240 0.77 11.98 -25.26
C ASP A 240 1.96 12.95 -25.35
N GLY A 241 2.79 13.06 -24.30
CA GLY A 241 3.87 14.05 -24.26
C GLY A 241 3.38 15.50 -24.32
N ALA A 242 2.08 15.73 -24.15
CA ALA A 242 1.50 17.06 -24.14
C ALA A 242 1.85 17.75 -22.82
N ASP A 243 2.47 18.92 -22.94
CA ASP A 243 2.67 19.82 -21.83
C ASP A 243 1.32 20.44 -21.44
N ASN A 244 1.07 20.57 -20.14
CA ASN A 244 -0.12 21.22 -19.55
C ASN A 244 -1.46 20.48 -19.70
N VAL A 245 -1.43 19.16 -19.92
CA VAL A 245 -2.62 18.31 -19.85
C VAL A 245 -2.44 17.25 -18.76
N ALA A 246 -3.46 17.09 -17.93
CA ALA A 246 -3.55 16.02 -16.95
C ALA A 246 -4.94 15.38 -16.97
N TYR A 247 -5.02 14.17 -16.40
CA TYR A 247 -6.21 13.34 -16.44
C TYR A 247 -6.64 12.94 -15.02
N THR A 248 -7.95 12.96 -14.81
CA THR A 248 -8.58 12.60 -13.54
C THR A 248 -9.70 11.60 -13.80
N ILE A 249 -9.66 10.45 -13.15
CA ILE A 249 -10.71 9.42 -13.23
C ILE A 249 -11.94 9.91 -12.47
N LYS A 250 -13.10 9.92 -13.11
CA LYS A 250 -14.31 10.54 -12.56
C LYS A 250 -14.81 9.79 -11.33
N SER A 251 -15.35 10.54 -10.37
CA SER A 251 -15.95 9.99 -9.14
C SER A 251 -17.04 8.95 -9.40
N SER A 252 -17.75 9.00 -10.54
CA SER A 252 -18.71 7.96 -10.93
C SER A 252 -18.09 6.57 -11.07
N TYR A 253 -16.83 6.47 -11.52
CA TYR A 253 -16.12 5.18 -11.61
C TYR A 253 -15.60 4.72 -10.25
N VAL A 254 -15.29 5.67 -9.37
CA VAL A 254 -15.01 5.37 -7.96
C VAL A 254 -16.26 4.77 -7.29
N LEU A 255 -17.47 5.30 -7.58
CA LEU A 255 -18.72 4.72 -7.07
C LEU A 255 -18.94 3.29 -7.58
N ASN A 256 -18.73 3.04 -8.87
CA ASN A 256 -18.82 1.67 -9.41
C ASN A 256 -17.90 0.70 -8.66
N LEU A 257 -16.70 1.16 -8.27
CA LEU A 257 -15.76 0.36 -7.49
C LEU A 257 -16.20 0.15 -6.03
N ILE A 258 -16.84 1.17 -5.44
CA ILE A 258 -17.42 1.10 -4.10
C ILE A 258 -18.61 0.13 -4.05
N ASP A 259 -19.44 0.12 -5.09
CA ASP A 259 -20.64 -0.73 -5.17
C ASP A 259 -20.32 -2.23 -5.18
N VAL A 260 -19.11 -2.61 -5.59
CA VAL A 260 -18.63 -4.00 -5.59
C VAL A 260 -17.80 -4.35 -4.35
N LEU A 261 -17.78 -3.49 -3.33
CA LEU A 261 -17.12 -3.83 -2.06
C LEU A 261 -17.89 -4.95 -1.34
N PRO A 262 -17.18 -5.82 -0.59
CA PRO A 262 -17.83 -6.88 0.18
C PRO A 262 -18.70 -6.34 1.33
N LYS A 263 -18.48 -5.09 1.74
CA LYS A 263 -19.27 -4.40 2.76
C LYS A 263 -19.59 -2.99 2.29
N SER A 264 -20.86 -2.60 2.42
CA SER A 264 -21.30 -1.23 2.15
C SER A 264 -20.61 -0.24 3.09
N ILE A 265 -20.27 0.93 2.57
CA ILE A 265 -19.70 2.04 3.33
C ILE A 265 -20.60 3.27 3.24
N GLU A 266 -20.66 4.05 4.31
CA GLU A 266 -21.33 5.35 4.27
C GLU A 266 -20.41 6.39 3.62
N LEU A 267 -20.90 7.00 2.55
CA LEU A 267 -20.17 8.02 1.80
C LEU A 267 -20.36 9.42 2.40
N PRO A 268 -19.34 10.29 2.27
CA PRO A 268 -19.41 11.66 2.73
C PRO A 268 -20.42 12.48 1.91
N SER A 269 -21.35 13.13 2.60
CA SER A 269 -22.43 13.94 2.01
C SER A 269 -22.57 15.31 2.68
N ASN A 270 -21.46 15.87 3.18
CA ASN A 270 -21.47 17.10 3.97
C ASN A 270 -21.26 18.33 3.07
N THR A 271 -22.20 19.26 3.10
CA THR A 271 -22.16 20.50 2.30
C THR A 271 -21.65 21.71 3.07
N LYS A 272 -21.30 21.57 4.36
CA LYS A 272 -20.86 22.67 5.23
C LYS A 272 -19.66 23.44 4.67
N LEU A 273 -18.76 22.77 3.97
CA LEU A 273 -17.58 23.42 3.38
C LEU A 273 -17.95 24.38 2.24
N GLN A 274 -19.10 24.22 1.58
CA GLN A 274 -19.50 25.05 0.44
C GLN A 274 -19.63 26.53 0.78
N SER A 275 -19.99 26.86 2.02
CA SER A 275 -20.14 28.24 2.48
C SER A 275 -18.86 28.85 3.04
N LEU A 276 -17.78 28.06 3.16
CA LEU A 276 -16.52 28.53 3.73
C LEU A 276 -15.60 29.13 2.65
N PRO A 277 -14.70 30.05 3.03
CA PRO A 277 -13.63 30.50 2.14
C PRO A 277 -12.79 29.31 1.65
N LEU A 278 -12.27 29.40 0.41
CA LEU A 278 -11.47 28.34 -0.22
C LEU A 278 -10.31 27.85 0.66
N THR A 279 -9.65 28.76 1.39
CA THR A 279 -8.54 28.41 2.30
C THR A 279 -8.97 27.47 3.42
N GLU A 280 -10.16 27.69 3.99
CA GLU A 280 -10.73 26.81 5.02
C GLU A 280 -11.24 25.50 4.43
N GLN A 281 -11.82 25.53 3.22
CA GLN A 281 -12.18 24.30 2.50
C GLN A 281 -10.96 23.40 2.28
N ILE A 282 -9.87 23.98 1.75
CA ILE A 282 -8.60 23.27 1.52
C ILE A 282 -8.07 22.70 2.83
N LYS A 283 -8.05 23.49 3.91
CA LYS A 283 -7.55 23.04 5.22
C LYS A 283 -8.34 21.86 5.77
N GLU A 284 -9.66 21.87 5.64
CA GLU A 284 -10.51 20.76 6.08
C GLU A 284 -10.37 19.52 5.20
N ILE A 285 -10.33 19.68 3.87
CA ILE A 285 -10.14 18.57 2.93
C ILE A 285 -8.78 17.90 3.13
N SER A 286 -7.72 18.70 3.36
CA SER A 286 -6.34 18.22 3.55
C SER A 286 -6.19 17.16 4.63
N LYS A 287 -7.06 17.15 5.65
CA LYS A 287 -7.05 16.16 6.73
C LYS A 287 -7.40 14.75 6.26
N TYR A 288 -8.07 14.63 5.12
CA TYR A 288 -8.54 13.36 4.57
C TYR A 288 -7.72 12.89 3.37
N VAL A 289 -6.76 13.71 2.91
CA VAL A 289 -5.82 13.32 1.86
C VAL A 289 -4.65 12.60 2.51
N VAL A 290 -4.30 11.43 2.00
CA VAL A 290 -3.26 10.58 2.57
C VAL A 290 -2.04 10.51 1.67
N LEU A 291 -0.86 10.48 2.27
CA LEU A 291 0.36 10.04 1.61
C LEU A 291 0.39 8.51 1.69
N ILE A 292 0.49 7.85 0.54
CA ILE A 292 0.63 6.40 0.45
C ILE A 292 2.09 6.10 0.17
N LYS A 293 2.67 5.16 0.90
CA LYS A 293 4.01 4.64 0.67
C LYS A 293 3.94 3.13 0.49
N VAL A 294 4.68 2.65 -0.50
CA VAL A 294 4.68 1.24 -0.88
C VAL A 294 6.10 0.71 -0.93
N LYS A 295 6.26 -0.55 -0.56
CA LYS A 295 7.54 -1.25 -0.53
C LYS A 295 7.39 -2.60 -1.20
#